data_AF-A0A3B4B767-F1
#
_entry.id   AF-A0A3B4B767-F1
#
_cell.length_a   1.000
_cell.length_b   1.000
_cell.length_c   1.000
_cell.angle_alpha   90.00
_cell.angle_beta   90.00
_cell.angle_gamma   90.00
#
_symmetry.space_group_name_H-M   'P 1'
#
loop_
_entity.id
_entity.type
_entity.pdbx_description
1 polymer ?
#
loop_
_entity_poly.entity_id
_entity_poly.type
_entity_poly.pdbx_seq_one_letter_code
_entity_poly.pdbx_strand_id
1 'polypeptide(L)'
;LETVEHQGRLVEVQLRGKAPWGFTLRGGTEHKEPLVITKVEEGSCAAAVRLQVGDELVGVNSVILCGSRQEAISLVKSSHKTLALVLRR
;
A
#
# COMPACT_ATOMS: atom_id res chain seq x y z
N LEU A 1 -13.42 0.95 27.31
CA LEU A 1 -13.48 0.46 25.92
C LEU A 1 -12.07 0.56 25.39
N GLU A 2 -11.25 -0.44 25.68
CA GLU A 2 -9.88 -0.49 25.17
C GLU A 2 -9.99 -0.81 23.68
N THR A 3 -9.82 0.22 22.86
CA THR A 3 -9.55 0.05 21.44
C THR A 3 -8.23 -0.68 21.38
N VAL A 4 -8.25 -2.00 21.21
CA VAL A 4 -7.08 -2.81 20.92
C VAL A 4 -6.45 -2.22 19.67
N GLU A 5 -5.42 -1.40 19.86
CA GLU A 5 -4.55 -0.96 18.79
C GLU A 5 -3.93 -2.25 18.24
N HIS A 6 -4.45 -2.72 17.11
CA HIS A 6 -3.81 -3.79 16.36
C HIS A 6 -2.42 -3.26 15.97
N GLN A 7 -1.42 -3.54 16.81
CA GLN A 7 0.00 -3.32 16.56
C GLN A 7 0.44 -4.33 15.50
N GLY A 8 -0.12 -4.19 14.30
CA GLY A 8 0.38 -4.88 13.13
C GLY A 8 1.82 -4.45 12.87
N ARG A 9 2.66 -5.39 12.47
CA ARG A 9 4.06 -5.15 12.18
C ARG A 9 4.15 -4.23 10.95
N LEU A 10 4.94 -3.17 11.07
CA LEU A 10 5.27 -2.34 9.92
C LEU A 10 6.32 -3.02 9.04
N VAL A 11 6.05 -3.09 7.74
CA VAL A 11 6.93 -3.68 6.73
C VAL A 11 7.13 -2.66 5.61
N GLU A 12 8.39 -2.33 5.34
CA GLU A 12 8.76 -1.49 4.20
C GLU A 12 9.16 -2.38 3.02
N VAL A 13 8.59 -2.10 1.84
CA VAL A 13 8.93 -2.78 0.60
C VAL A 13 9.24 -1.76 -0.50
N GLN A 14 10.22 -2.06 -1.34
CA GLN A 14 10.59 -1.20 -2.45
C GLN A 14 10.45 -1.96 -3.77
N LEU A 15 9.51 -1.52 -4.60
CA LEU A 15 9.31 -2.02 -5.95
C LEU A 15 10.24 -1.23 -6.89
N ARG A 16 10.91 -1.94 -7.80
CA ARG A 16 11.75 -1.37 -8.85
C ARG A 16 11.21 -1.82 -10.20
N GLY A 17 11.06 -0.90 -11.14
CA GLY A 17 10.50 -1.20 -12.45
C GLY A 17 9.70 -0.04 -13.03
N LYS A 18 8.66 -0.36 -13.79
CA LYS A 18 7.75 0.62 -14.41
C LYS A 18 6.32 0.32 -13.96
N ALA A 19 5.51 1.36 -13.82
CA ALA A 19 4.07 1.21 -13.63
C ALA A 19 3.42 0.54 -14.86
N PRO A 20 2.33 -0.23 -14.71
CA PRO A 20 1.61 -0.52 -13.46
C PRO A 20 2.37 -1.49 -12.54
N TRP A 21 2.31 -1.22 -11.24
CA TRP A 21 3.08 -1.95 -10.21
C TRP A 21 2.54 -3.35 -9.88
N GLY A 22 1.33 -3.67 -10.35
CA GLY A 22 0.73 -5.00 -10.24
C GLY A 22 0.01 -5.29 -8.92
N PHE A 23 -0.65 -4.29 -8.33
CA PHE A 23 -1.53 -4.49 -7.19
C PHE A 23 -2.79 -3.64 -7.27
N THR A 24 -3.81 -4.01 -6.51
CA THR A 24 -5.06 -3.24 -6.38
C THR A 24 -5.24 -2.77 -4.94
N LEU A 25 -5.68 -1.51 -4.79
CA LEU A 25 -5.94 -0.87 -3.50
C LEU A 25 -7.45 -0.57 -3.34
N ARG A 26 -8.00 -0.91 -2.18
CA ARG A 26 -9.37 -0.61 -1.75
C ARG A 26 -9.37 0.20 -0.45
N GLY A 27 -10.51 0.81 -0.14
CA GLY A 27 -10.78 1.50 1.10
C GLY A 27 -10.37 2.96 1.04
N GLY A 28 -10.00 3.50 2.18
CA GLY A 28 -9.68 4.91 2.38
C GLY A 28 -10.66 5.58 3.33
N THR A 29 -10.21 6.67 3.95
CA THR A 29 -11.00 7.44 4.92
C THR A 29 -12.30 7.98 4.31
N GLU A 30 -12.33 8.23 3.00
CA GLU A 30 -13.57 8.59 2.28
C GLU A 30 -14.64 7.49 2.32
N HIS A 31 -14.23 6.24 2.52
CA HIS A 31 -15.11 5.07 2.64
C HIS A 31 -15.23 4.54 4.07
N LYS A 32 -14.57 5.17 5.05
CA LYS A 32 -14.44 4.67 6.44
C LYS A 32 -13.86 3.25 6.52
N GLU A 33 -13.00 2.90 5.56
CA GLU A 33 -12.31 1.61 5.49
C GLU A 33 -10.78 1.86 5.45
N PRO A 34 -9.95 0.97 6.01
CA PRO A 34 -8.50 1.07 5.87
C PRO A 34 -8.06 0.92 4.40
N LEU A 35 -6.90 1.48 4.05
CA LEU A 35 -6.31 1.31 2.73
C LEU A 35 -5.69 -0.09 2.63
N VAL A 36 -6.35 -1.02 1.94
CA VAL A 36 -5.95 -2.43 1.93
C VAL A 36 -5.64 -2.92 0.53
N ILE A 37 -4.56 -3.71 0.41
CA ILE A 37 -4.22 -4.43 -0.82
C ILE A 37 -5.20 -5.59 -1.00
N THR A 38 -5.96 -5.58 -2.09
CA THR A 38 -6.98 -6.62 -2.36
C THR A 38 -6.59 -7.59 -3.46
N LYS A 39 -5.58 -7.25 -4.26
CA LYS A 39 -5.06 -8.10 -5.33
C LYS A 39 -3.59 -7.80 -5.58
N VAL A 40 -2.83 -8.85 -5.87
CA VAL A 40 -1.44 -8.76 -6.35
C VAL A 40 -1.38 -9.61 -7.62
N GLU A 41 -0.99 -9.00 -8.74
CA GLU A 41 -0.86 -9.70 -10.03
C GLU A 41 0.35 -10.61 -10.01
N GLU A 42 0.19 -11.86 -10.45
CA GLU A 42 1.29 -12.80 -10.59
C GLU A 42 2.33 -12.28 -11.60
N GLY A 43 3.62 -12.52 -11.32
CA GLY A 43 4.73 -12.06 -12.17
C GLY A 43 5.01 -10.56 -12.12
N SER A 44 4.26 -9.78 -11.32
CA SER A 44 4.48 -8.34 -11.18
C SER A 44 5.63 -7.97 -10.22
N CYS A 45 6.04 -6.70 -10.26
CA CYS A 45 6.99 -6.16 -9.27
C CYS A 45 6.44 -6.26 -7.83
N ALA A 46 5.13 -6.12 -7.65
CA ALA A 46 4.48 -6.32 -6.35
C ALA A 46 4.59 -7.76 -5.86
N ALA A 47 4.39 -8.75 -6.74
CA ALA A 47 4.59 -10.16 -6.39
C ALA A 47 6.06 -10.46 -6.06
N ALA A 48 7.00 -9.88 -6.81
CA ALA A 48 8.44 -10.08 -6.60
C ALA A 48 8.92 -9.59 -5.21
N VAL A 49 8.31 -8.53 -4.67
CA VAL A 49 8.62 -8.01 -3.32
C VAL A 49 7.79 -8.66 -2.21
N ARG A 50 7.01 -9.70 -2.53
CA ARG A 50 6.10 -10.39 -1.61
C ARG A 50 5.09 -9.44 -0.95
N LEU A 51 4.52 -8.53 -1.74
CA LEU A 51 3.31 -7.81 -1.34
C LEU A 51 2.17 -8.82 -1.15
N GLN A 52 1.36 -8.66 -0.10
CA GLN A 52 0.31 -9.63 0.25
C GLN A 52 -1.07 -8.97 0.23
N VAL A 53 -2.07 -9.77 -0.15
CA VAL A 53 -3.47 -9.38 0.04
C VAL A 53 -3.76 -9.31 1.53
N GLY A 54 -4.42 -8.24 1.97
CA GLY A 54 -4.66 -7.93 3.37
C GLY A 54 -3.66 -6.95 3.98
N ASP A 55 -2.52 -6.69 3.32
CA ASP A 55 -1.59 -5.64 3.74
C ASP A 55 -2.30 -4.28 3.74
N GLU A 56 -2.21 -3.55 4.86
CA GLU A 56 -2.71 -2.18 4.95
C GLU A 56 -1.63 -1.20 4.52
N LEU A 57 -1.92 -0.36 3.52
CA LEU A 57 -1.03 0.67 3.03
C LEU A 57 -1.07 1.90 3.93
N VAL A 58 0.02 2.15 4.64
CA VAL A 58 0.16 3.29 5.56
C VAL A 58 1.09 4.39 5.04
N GLY A 59 1.94 4.09 4.06
CA GLY A 59 2.88 5.06 3.50
C GLY A 59 3.31 4.77 2.07
N VAL A 60 3.62 5.81 1.30
CA VAL A 60 4.13 5.75 -0.08
C VAL A 60 5.28 6.73 -0.26
N ASN A 61 6.43 6.29 -0.80
CA ASN A 61 7.60 7.13 -1.10
C ASN A 61 8.02 8.07 0.03
N SER A 62 8.17 7.53 1.25
CA SER A 62 8.51 8.29 2.47
C SER A 62 7.43 9.26 2.96
N VAL A 63 6.24 9.28 2.35
CA VAL A 63 5.08 10.01 2.83
C VAL A 63 4.18 9.06 3.60
N ILE A 64 3.91 9.37 4.87
CA ILE A 64 2.88 8.69 5.66
C ILE A 64 1.53 9.22 5.20
N LEU A 65 0.61 8.32 4.84
CA LEU A 65 -0.69 8.68 4.30
C LEU A 65 -1.61 9.19 5.41
N CYS A 66 -2.48 10.16 5.09
CA CYS A 66 -3.58 10.53 6.00
C CYS A 66 -4.75 9.52 5.96
N GLY A 67 -4.60 8.46 5.18
CA GLY A 67 -5.61 7.41 4.97
C GLY A 67 -6.53 7.65 3.77
N SER A 68 -6.37 8.75 3.02
CA SER A 68 -7.16 8.97 1.79
C SER A 68 -6.71 8.06 0.64
N ARG A 69 -7.68 7.46 -0.04
CA ARG A 69 -7.43 6.64 -1.23
C ARG A 69 -6.91 7.48 -2.39
N GLN A 70 -7.44 8.67 -2.59
CA GLN A 70 -7.02 9.55 -3.68
C GLN A 70 -5.56 9.98 -3.52
N GLU A 71 -5.14 10.30 -2.29
CA GLU A 71 -3.74 10.59 -1.96
C GLU A 71 -2.84 9.40 -2.31
N ALA A 72 -3.16 8.21 -1.82
CA ALA A 72 -2.41 6.99 -2.08
C ALA A 72 -2.27 6.70 -3.58
N ILE A 73 -3.37 6.81 -4.33
CA ILE A 73 -3.38 6.60 -5.79
C ILE A 73 -2.49 7.63 -6.49
N SER A 74 -2.56 8.90 -6.09
CA SER A 74 -1.76 9.97 -6.69
C SER A 74 -0.27 9.69 -6.54
N LEU A 75 0.18 9.35 -5.33
CA LEU A 75 1.58 9.05 -5.03
C LEU A 75 2.08 7.78 -5.74
N VAL A 76 1.25 6.74 -5.83
CA VAL A 76 1.58 5.52 -6.56
C VAL A 76 1.72 5.79 -8.06
N LYS A 77 0.84 6.61 -8.64
CA LYS A 77 0.84 6.94 -10.07
C LYS A 77 1.97 7.89 -10.47
N SER A 78 2.41 8.78 -9.57
CA SER A 78 3.56 9.67 -9.81
C SER A 78 4.90 8.95 -9.68
N SER A 79 4.90 7.69 -9.27
CA SER A 79 6.09 6.84 -9.18
C SER A 79 6.39 6.19 -10.52
N HIS A 80 7.54 6.51 -11.13
CA HIS A 80 7.89 6.03 -12.48
C HIS A 80 9.02 5.01 -12.55
N LYS A 81 9.92 4.98 -11.56
CA LYS A 81 11.11 4.09 -11.54
C LYS A 81 11.17 3.21 -10.29
N THR A 82 10.75 3.77 -9.18
CA THR A 82 10.75 3.13 -7.88
C THR A 82 9.49 3.53 -7.13
N LEU A 83 8.94 2.59 -6.37
CA LEU A 83 7.82 2.81 -5.48
C LEU A 83 8.18 2.17 -4.13
N ALA A 84 8.33 3.01 -3.10
CA ALA A 84 8.48 2.52 -1.72
C ALA A 84 7.10 2.51 -1.06
N LEU A 85 6.74 1.41 -0.41
CA LEU A 85 5.49 1.26 0.32
C LEU A 85 5.82 0.91 1.77
N VAL A 86 5.07 1.51 2.69
CA VAL A 86 5.05 1.11 4.10
C VAL A 86 3.71 0.47 4.35
N LEU A 87 3.75 -0.76 4.87
CA LEU A 87 2.60 -1.64 5.04
C LEU A 87 2.45 -2.04 6.50
N ARG A 88 1.23 -2.28 6.95
CA ARG A 88 0.92 -2.89 8.24
C ARG A 88 0.37 -4.31 8.03
N ARG A 89 0.97 -5.28 8.74
CA ARG A 89 0.66 -6.73 8.71
C ARG A 89 0.25 -7.28 10.05
#